data_AF-A0A426TXZ9-F1
#
_entry.id   AF-A0A426TXZ9-F1
#
_cell.length_a   1.000
_cell.length_b   1.000
_cell.length_c   1.000
_cell.angle_alpha   90.00
_cell.angle_beta   90.00
_cell.angle_gamma   90.00
#
_symmetry.space_group_name_H-M   'P 1'
#
loop_
_entity.id
_entity.type
_entity.pdbx_description
1 polymer ?
#
loop_
_entity_poly.entity_id
_entity_poly.type
_entity_poly.pdbx_seq_one_letter_code
_entity_poly.pdbx_strand_id
1 'polypeptide(L)'
;MNITLTPEIAAALTEQAHQQGVTPEQLALESLRQQFVAMPQHRHAPPPHGTLADFLVGSVGVLHSSEYQPGGARMTEAKSTAFAEHLLKKRQQGRL
;
A
#
# COMPACT_ATOMS: atom_id res chain seq x y z
N MET A 1 3.47 31.13 -2.35
CA MET A 1 2.33 30.70 -3.20
C MET A 1 1.10 30.74 -2.32
N ASN A 2 0.04 31.43 -2.74
CA ASN A 2 -1.21 31.49 -1.96
C ASN A 2 -2.25 30.62 -2.65
N ILE A 3 -2.81 29.66 -1.92
CA ILE A 3 -3.93 28.83 -2.36
C ILE A 3 -5.15 29.28 -1.56
N THR A 4 -6.18 29.76 -2.25
CA THR A 4 -7.44 30.10 -1.60
C THR A 4 -8.29 28.84 -1.46
N LEU A 5 -8.57 28.44 -0.22
CA LEU A 5 -9.44 27.30 0.08
C LEU A 5 -10.87 27.78 0.30
N THR A 6 -11.85 26.93 -0.03
CA THR A 6 -13.22 27.16 0.41
C THR A 6 -13.29 27.02 1.94
N PRO A 7 -14.24 27.69 2.62
CA PRO A 7 -14.36 27.64 4.08
C PRO A 7 -14.53 26.21 4.63
N GLU A 8 -15.27 25.37 3.90
CA GLU A 8 -15.47 23.95 4.25
C GLU A 8 -14.15 23.17 4.27
N ILE A 9 -13.33 23.31 3.22
CA ILE A 9 -12.05 22.61 3.11
C ILE A 9 -11.07 23.16 4.16
N ALA A 10 -11.05 24.47 4.39
CA ALA A 10 -10.20 25.07 5.41
C ALA A 10 -10.54 24.57 6.82
N ALA A 11 -11.82 24.41 7.15
CA ALA A 11 -12.28 23.86 8.41
C ALA A 11 -11.85 22.39 8.58
N ALA A 12 -12.11 21.56 7.57
CA ALA A 12 -11.74 20.14 7.59
C ALA A 12 -10.22 19.94 7.72
N LEU A 13 -9.43 20.73 7.00
CA LEU A 13 -7.97 20.70 7.09
C LEU A 13 -7.48 21.07 8.50
N THR A 14 -8.11 22.08 9.11
CA THR A 14 -7.76 22.53 10.47
C THR A 14 -8.07 21.46 11.50
N GLU A 15 -9.23 20.83 11.40
CA GLU A 15 -9.63 19.75 12.31
C GLU A 15 -8.68 18.55 12.19
N GLN A 16 -8.37 18.12 10.96
CA GLN A 16 -7.47 17.00 10.71
C GLN A 16 -6.04 17.30 11.19
N ALA A 17 -5.56 18.53 11.00
CA ALA A 17 -4.25 18.95 11.49
C ALA A 17 -4.19 18.92 13.02
N HIS A 18 -5.25 19.36 13.70
CA HIS A 18 -5.36 19.27 15.15
C HIS A 18 -5.34 17.81 15.65
N GLN A 19 -6.07 16.91 14.98
CA GLN A 19 -6.06 15.48 15.34
C GLN A 19 -4.68 14.84 15.22
N GLN A 20 -3.86 15.33 14.27
CA GLN A 20 -2.51 14.83 14.02
C GLN A 20 -1.41 15.61 14.77
N GLY A 21 -1.77 16.67 15.48
CA GLY A 21 -0.82 17.51 16.22
C GLY A 21 0.14 18.30 15.33
N VAL A 22 -0.26 18.59 14.09
CA VAL A 22 0.55 19.34 13.09
C VAL A 22 -0.17 20.63 12.70
N THR A 23 0.51 21.52 11.96
CA THR A 23 -0.15 22.71 11.43
C THR A 23 -0.92 22.39 10.14
N PRO A 24 -2.01 23.11 9.84
CA PRO A 24 -2.77 22.94 8.60
C PRO A 24 -1.89 23.08 7.34
N GLU A 25 -0.92 23.99 7.37
CA GLU A 25 0.00 24.23 6.26
C GLU A 25 0.96 23.07 6.04
N GLN A 26 1.47 22.48 7.13
CA GLN A 26 2.34 21.30 7.06
C GLN A 26 1.58 20.11 6.48
N LEU A 27 0.37 19.87 6.98
CA LEU A 27 -0.50 18.80 6.48
C LEU A 27 -0.84 18.98 4.99
N ALA A 28 -1.17 20.21 4.58
CA ALA A 28 -1.44 20.51 3.18
C ALA A 28 -0.22 20.30 2.29
N LEU A 29 0.96 20.75 2.72
CA LEU A 29 2.20 20.62 1.96
C LEU A 29 2.60 19.15 1.82
N GLU A 30 2.49 18.37 2.89
CA GLU A 30 2.78 16.94 2.87
C GLU A 30 1.83 16.18 1.95
N SER A 31 0.53 16.48 2.01
CA SER A 31 -0.48 15.87 1.13
C SER A 31 -0.19 16.16 -0.35
N LEU A 32 0.15 17.42 -0.67
CA LEU A 32 0.54 17.79 -2.04
C LEU A 32 1.82 17.09 -2.48
N ARG A 33 2.81 16.97 -1.59
CA ARG A 33 4.05 16.25 -1.88
C ARG A 33 3.78 14.78 -2.16
N GLN A 34 2.95 14.13 -1.36
CA GLN A 34 2.59 12.73 -1.55
C GLN A 34 1.90 12.51 -2.91
N GLN A 35 0.94 13.37 -3.23
CA GLN A 35 0.14 13.24 -4.46
C GLN A 35 0.93 13.54 -5.74
N PHE A 36 1.79 14.55 -5.73
CA PHE A 36 2.41 15.08 -6.95
C PHE A 36 3.90 14.83 -7.08
N VAL A 37 4.60 14.55 -5.97
CA VAL A 37 6.08 14.39 -5.96
C VAL A 37 6.48 12.96 -5.61
N ALA A 38 5.80 12.32 -4.65
CA ALA A 38 6.17 10.99 -4.18
C ALA A 38 5.55 9.85 -5.01
N MET A 39 4.50 10.12 -5.78
CA MET A 39 3.98 9.14 -6.73
C MET A 39 4.94 9.08 -7.94
N PRO A 40 5.67 7.98 -8.18
CA PRO A 40 6.28 7.78 -9.48
C PRO A 40 5.10 7.77 -10.45
N GLN A 41 5.04 8.76 -11.34
CA GLN A 41 3.99 8.87 -12.33
C GLN A 41 3.74 7.47 -12.87
N HIS A 42 2.61 6.87 -12.49
CA HIS A 42 2.10 5.71 -13.17
C HIS A 42 1.73 6.23 -14.55
N ARG A 43 2.75 6.40 -15.41
CA ARG A 43 2.58 6.24 -16.84
C ARG A 43 1.81 4.95 -16.92
N HIS A 44 0.55 5.08 -17.31
CA HIS A 44 -0.32 3.97 -17.62
C HIS A 44 0.44 3.10 -18.62
N ALA A 45 1.24 2.17 -18.12
CA ALA A 45 1.59 1.00 -18.88
C ALA A 45 0.22 0.37 -19.16
N PRO A 46 -0.12 0.14 -20.44
CA PRO A 46 -1.37 -0.54 -20.76
C PRO A 46 -1.46 -1.80 -19.89
N PRO A 47 -2.64 -2.12 -19.34
CA PRO A 47 -2.78 -3.27 -18.47
C PRO A 47 -2.18 -4.47 -19.21
N PRO A 48 -1.21 -5.20 -18.60
CA PRO A 48 -0.71 -6.40 -19.24
C PRO A 48 -1.92 -7.31 -19.46
N HIS A 49 -2.15 -7.72 -20.70
CA HIS A 49 -3.06 -8.81 -21.00
C HIS A 49 -2.51 -10.05 -20.28
N GLY A 50 -2.95 -10.26 -19.04
CA GLY A 50 -2.39 -11.23 -18.11
C GLY A 50 -3.22 -11.26 -16.83
N THR A 51 -3.17 -12.39 -16.14
CA THR A 51 -3.81 -12.60 -14.86
C THR A 51 -3.16 -11.73 -13.77
N LEU A 52 -3.85 -11.56 -12.63
CA LEU A 52 -3.26 -10.95 -11.44
C LEU A 52 -1.92 -11.63 -11.06
N ALA A 53 -1.78 -12.95 -11.31
CA ALA A 53 -0.55 -13.67 -11.08
C ALA A 53 0.59 -13.15 -11.98
N ASP A 54 0.31 -12.91 -13.27
CA ASP A 54 1.30 -12.39 -14.23
C ASP A 54 1.78 -10.97 -13.86
N PHE A 55 0.88 -10.14 -13.32
CA PHE A 55 1.24 -8.82 -12.80
C PHE A 55 2.16 -8.91 -11.56
N LEU A 56 1.92 -9.90 -10.70
CA LEU A 56 2.65 -10.05 -9.45
C LEU A 56 3.99 -10.78 -9.58
N VAL A 57 4.28 -11.44 -10.72
CA VAL A 57 5.55 -12.17 -10.94
C VAL A 57 6.80 -11.33 -10.62
N GLY A 58 6.80 -10.04 -11.00
CA GLY A 58 7.92 -9.13 -10.71
C GLY A 58 7.88 -8.45 -9.33
N SER A 59 6.76 -8.57 -8.61
CA SER A 59 6.54 -7.95 -7.29
C SER A 59 6.68 -8.95 -6.14
N VAL A 60 6.71 -10.26 -6.43
CA VAL A 60 6.99 -11.31 -5.44
C VAL A 60 8.51 -11.36 -5.21
N GLY A 61 9.01 -10.49 -4.35
CA GLY A 61 10.36 -10.59 -3.81
C GLY A 61 10.41 -11.68 -2.73
N VAL A 62 11.47 -12.49 -2.74
CA VAL A 62 11.79 -13.37 -1.61
C VAL A 62 12.30 -12.51 -0.46
N LEU A 63 11.46 -12.26 0.54
CA LEU A 63 11.90 -11.61 1.78
C LEU A 63 12.94 -12.51 2.47
N HIS A 64 14.22 -12.12 2.39
CA HIS A 64 15.27 -12.72 3.21
C HIS A 64 15.08 -12.22 4.64
N SER A 65 14.40 -13.01 5.45
CA SER A 65 14.15 -12.67 6.85
C SER A 65 15.41 -12.97 7.68
N SER A 66 16.41 -12.08 7.63
CA SER A 66 17.53 -12.09 8.57
C SER A 66 17.42 -11.01 9.64
N GLU A 67 16.57 -10.00 9.46
CA GLU A 67 16.38 -8.92 10.44
C GLU A 67 15.08 -9.08 11.21
N TYR A 68 15.25 -9.29 12.51
CA TYR A 68 14.20 -9.36 13.50
C TYR A 68 13.66 -7.96 13.80
N GLN A 69 12.39 -7.71 13.50
CA GLN A 69 11.68 -6.50 13.90
C GLN A 69 10.65 -6.84 15.00
N PRO A 70 10.79 -6.32 16.23
CA PRO A 70 9.82 -6.56 17.29
C PRO A 70 8.50 -5.85 16.94
N GLY A 71 7.42 -6.61 16.79
CA GLY A 71 6.08 -6.12 16.43
C GLY A 71 5.59 -6.53 15.03
N GLY A 72 6.43 -7.16 14.21
CA GLY A 72 6.04 -7.72 12.92
C GLY A 72 5.26 -9.04 13.03
N ALA A 73 4.40 -9.31 12.04
CA ALA A 73 3.69 -10.58 11.93
C ALA A 73 4.69 -11.73 11.80
N ARG A 74 4.77 -12.59 12.83
CA ARG A 74 5.55 -13.83 12.81
C ARG A 74 5.07 -14.74 11.67
N MET A 75 5.71 -14.62 10.51
CA MET A 75 5.67 -15.62 9.45
C MET A 75 6.63 -16.75 9.84
N THR A 76 6.18 -17.61 10.76
CA THR A 76 6.82 -18.88 11.09
C THR A 76 7.11 -19.70 9.83
N GLU A 77 8.33 -20.22 9.74
CA GLU A 77 8.99 -21.03 8.68
C GLU A 77 8.20 -22.21 8.09
N ALA A 78 6.95 -22.47 8.49
CA ALA A 78 6.17 -23.63 8.04
C ALA A 78 4.87 -23.27 7.29
N LYS A 79 4.58 -21.98 7.05
CA LYS A 79 3.26 -21.56 6.51
C LYS A 79 3.16 -21.54 4.98
N SER A 80 4.27 -21.40 4.25
CA SER A 80 4.23 -21.36 2.78
C SER A 80 3.92 -22.73 2.16
N THR A 81 4.50 -23.81 2.72
CA THR A 81 4.24 -25.19 2.27
C THR A 81 2.81 -25.63 2.61
N ALA A 82 2.36 -25.39 3.85
CA ALA A 82 1.00 -25.71 4.27
C ALA A 82 -0.06 -24.94 3.45
N PHE A 83 0.22 -23.68 3.10
CA PHE A 83 -0.65 -22.89 2.23
C PHE A 83 -0.69 -23.45 0.80
N ALA A 84 0.45 -23.80 0.22
CA ALA A 84 0.54 -24.41 -1.11
C ALA A 84 -0.18 -25.77 -1.17
N GLU A 85 -0.02 -26.60 -0.14
CA GLU A 85 -0.72 -27.89 -0.02
C GLU A 85 -2.24 -27.72 0.10
N HIS A 86 -2.70 -26.74 0.89
CA HIS A 86 -4.12 -26.43 1.01
C HIS A 86 -4.73 -25.90 -0.29
N LEU A 87 -3.99 -25.08 -1.05
CA LEU A 87 -4.41 -24.62 -2.39
C LEU A 87 -4.52 -25.79 -3.36
N LEU A 88 -3.54 -26.69 -3.36
CA LEU A 88 -3.51 -27.85 -4.25
C LEU A 88 -4.67 -28.82 -3.94
N LYS A 89 -4.98 -29.00 -2.66
CA LYS A 89 -6.14 -29.78 -2.20
C LYS A 89 -7.48 -29.15 -2.61
N LYS A 90 -7.61 -27.81 -2.54
CA LYS A 90 -8.82 -27.11 -3.02
C LYS A 90 -8.99 -27.19 -4.54
N ARG A 91 -7.88 -27.15 -5.30
CA ARG A 91 -7.90 -27.35 -6.76
C ARG A 91 -8.44 -28.72 -7.15
N GLN A 92 -7.95 -29.77 -6.49
CA GLN A 92 -8.38 -31.14 -6.74
C GLN A 92 -9.85 -31.38 -6.38
N GLN A 93 -10.41 -30.56 -5.49
CA GLN A 93 -11.82 -30.58 -5.11
C GLN A 93 -12.71 -29.70 -6.01
N GLY A 94 -12.15 -29.05 -7.04
CA GLY A 94 -12.88 -28.15 -7.95
C GLY A 94 -13.44 -26.90 -7.26
N ARG A 95 -12.84 -26.48 -6.15
CA ARG A 95 -13.29 -25.36 -5.29
C ARG A 95 -12.38 -24.12 -5.40
N LEU A 96 -11.60 -24.04 -6.47
CA LEU A 96 -10.84 -22.87 -6.88
C LEU A 96 -11.46 -22.25 -8.12
#